data_AF-A0A7G9FVD0-F1
#
_entry.id   AF-A0A7G9FVD0-F1
#
_cell.length_a   1.000
_cell.length_b   1.000
_cell.length_c   1.000
_cell.angle_alpha   90.00
_cell.angle_beta   90.00
_cell.angle_gamma   90.00
#
_symmetry.space_group_name_H-M   'P 1'
#
loop_
_entity.id
_entity.type
_entity.pdbx_description
1 polymer ?
#
loop_
_entity_poly.entity_id
_entity_poly.type
_entity_poly.pdbx_seq_one_letter_code
_entity_poly.pdbx_strand_id
1 'polypeptide(L)'
;MNNKLKLPQIYKRNGKNCYLDPIRQKLIYITPEETVRQQAISYLTNVLSVPKDVIVVEQHLSHYGIKTNKRADIVIHKPDKDGFIQPIAVIECKTPDVPLDLNAREQMLTYCDLISADFAMLTNGVEEYCYRYNQSTGNYEDIVKLPVFTDMLSDKYELYDPGELPPRIPFEKLAAFIKEDRASRDPDDYGYDISKLTPMNIAVPVFNLWEGLLDTRIKMPVGNYGLFELLEDYGVRMLSYGNAAGGKFFGPYRSFLVKVNDNVEFYSIGVTTYCKSTSPENVKTCIAVAHDDEKESHHALQLVADDNLVVRGNTIDFYHHGKIAIGNLGSGKIDELRSFVADRYPQIISGNKFYLGSLTNDRLFRLNDLDVIHLIVNLISYAMIRYEYREFAKKNK
;
A
#
# COMPACT_ATOMS: atom_id res chain seq x y z
N MET A 1 -6.36 -5.92 17.99
CA MET A 1 -5.98 -6.00 19.43
C MET A 1 -6.46 -4.75 20.16
N ASN A 2 -7.21 -4.86 21.27
CA ASN A 2 -7.70 -3.69 22.02
C ASN A 2 -6.64 -3.14 23.00
N ASN A 3 -6.63 -1.82 23.24
CA ASN A 3 -5.69 -1.04 24.07
C ASN A 3 -5.57 -1.40 25.57
N LYS A 4 -6.05 -2.57 26.01
CA LYS A 4 -6.04 -3.02 27.42
C LYS A 4 -5.23 -4.30 27.66
N LEU A 5 -4.36 -4.69 26.72
CA LEU A 5 -3.49 -5.85 26.90
C LEU A 5 -2.40 -5.55 27.94
N LYS A 6 -2.25 -6.43 28.92
CA LYS A 6 -1.23 -6.28 29.97
C LYS A 6 0.14 -6.59 29.39
N LEU A 7 1.00 -5.58 29.35
CA LEU A 7 2.41 -5.73 28.98
C LEU A 7 3.23 -6.35 30.12
N PRO A 8 4.38 -6.98 29.82
CA PRO A 8 5.29 -7.50 30.84
C PRO A 8 5.84 -6.40 31.75
N GLN A 9 6.30 -6.80 32.94
CA GLN A 9 6.98 -5.89 33.86
C GLN A 9 8.27 -5.33 33.24
N ILE A 10 8.52 -4.04 33.48
CA ILE A 10 9.72 -3.34 33.01
C ILE A 10 10.83 -3.46 34.05
N TYR A 11 12.01 -3.85 33.59
CA TYR A 11 13.26 -3.89 34.35
C TYR A 11 14.33 -3.02 33.67
N LYS A 12 15.45 -2.77 34.36
CA LYS A 12 16.60 -2.06 33.78
C LYS A 12 17.78 -3.01 33.57
N ARG A 13 18.41 -2.93 32.39
CA ARG A 13 19.67 -3.62 32.05
C ARG A 13 20.59 -2.64 31.32
N ASN A 14 21.80 -2.42 31.85
CA ASN A 14 22.77 -1.46 31.30
C ASN A 14 22.16 -0.06 31.07
N GLY A 15 21.35 0.42 32.02
CA GLY A 15 20.70 1.73 31.94
C GLY A 15 19.51 1.83 30.98
N LYS A 16 19.17 0.78 30.22
CA LYS A 16 18.03 0.76 29.31
C LYS A 16 16.87 -0.09 29.85
N ASN A 17 15.65 0.32 29.54
CA ASN A 17 14.44 -0.42 29.92
C ASN A 17 14.32 -1.71 29.10
N CYS A 18 13.89 -2.78 29.75
CA CYS A 18 13.66 -4.10 29.16
C CYS A 18 12.33 -4.67 29.64
N TYR A 19 11.66 -5.45 28.79
CA TYR A 19 10.61 -6.37 29.23
C TYR A 19 11.24 -7.68 29.71
N LEU A 20 10.68 -8.28 30.76
CA LEU A 20 10.88 -9.71 31.02
C LEU A 20 9.91 -10.49 30.12
N ASP A 21 10.40 -10.96 28.98
CA ASP A 21 9.59 -11.67 28.00
C ASP A 21 9.02 -12.98 28.61
N PRO A 22 7.69 -13.17 28.62
CA PRO A 22 7.06 -14.30 29.31
C PRO A 22 7.19 -15.64 28.57
N ILE A 23 7.67 -15.65 27.31
CA ILE A 23 7.91 -16.84 26.51
C ILE A 23 9.41 -17.17 26.50
N ARG A 24 10.25 -16.20 26.11
CA ARG A 24 11.71 -16.35 26.03
C ARG A 24 12.39 -16.40 27.40
N GLN A 25 11.71 -15.96 28.47
CA GLN A 25 12.21 -15.89 29.85
C GLN A 25 13.54 -15.13 29.96
N LYS A 26 13.64 -14.01 29.22
CA LYS A 26 14.84 -13.17 29.09
C LYS A 26 14.47 -11.69 29.16
N LEU A 27 15.42 -10.86 29.58
CA LEU A 27 15.30 -9.41 29.51
C LEU A 27 15.60 -8.92 28.08
N ILE A 28 14.57 -8.41 27.41
CA ILE A 28 14.62 -7.92 26.02
C ILE A 28 14.46 -6.40 26.03
N TYR A 29 15.32 -5.68 25.30
CA TYR A 29 15.26 -4.23 25.22
C TYR A 29 13.93 -3.77 24.62
N ILE A 30 13.33 -2.74 25.22
CA ILE A 30 12.10 -2.15 24.70
C ILE A 30 12.41 -1.38 23.42
N THR A 31 11.78 -1.80 22.33
CA THR A 31 11.64 -1.05 21.07
C THR A 31 10.16 -0.95 20.72
N PRO A 32 9.75 -0.05 19.80
CA PRO A 32 8.36 0.02 19.34
C PRO A 32 7.84 -1.31 18.80
N GLU A 33 8.59 -1.94 17.90
CA GLU A 33 8.28 -3.25 17.33
C GLU A 33 8.22 -4.36 18.40
N GLU A 34 9.17 -4.37 19.35
CA GLU A 34 9.13 -5.33 20.46
C GLU A 34 7.93 -5.12 21.38
N THR A 35 7.47 -3.87 21.54
CA THR A 35 6.27 -3.58 22.32
C THR A 35 5.04 -4.18 21.64
N VAL A 36 4.93 -4.06 20.31
CA VAL A 36 3.87 -4.71 19.52
C VAL A 36 3.96 -6.24 19.64
N ARG A 37 5.16 -6.82 19.56
CA ARG A 37 5.36 -8.26 19.75
C ARG A 37 4.90 -8.73 21.14
N GLN A 38 5.18 -7.96 22.20
CA GLN A 38 4.69 -8.28 23.55
C GLN A 38 3.16 -8.10 23.68
N GLN A 39 2.55 -7.14 22.97
CA GLN A 39 1.09 -7.03 22.89
C GLN A 39 0.50 -8.26 22.21
N ALA A 40 1.07 -8.69 21.08
CA ALA A 40 0.66 -9.90 20.37
C ALA A 40 0.75 -11.13 21.28
N ILE A 41 1.88 -11.36 21.97
CA ILE A 41 2.03 -12.45 22.95
C ILE A 41 0.93 -12.38 24.02
N SER A 42 0.68 -11.19 24.59
CA SER A 42 -0.37 -11.00 25.60
C SER A 42 -1.76 -11.32 25.06
N TYR A 43 -2.06 -10.95 23.83
CA TYR A 43 -3.31 -11.28 23.14
C TYR A 43 -3.46 -12.79 22.93
N LEU A 44 -2.43 -13.44 22.38
CA LEU A 44 -2.39 -14.88 22.15
C LEU A 44 -2.65 -15.65 23.45
N THR A 45 -1.94 -15.30 24.54
CA THR A 45 -2.04 -16.06 25.79
C THR A 45 -3.29 -15.73 26.60
N ASN A 46 -3.68 -14.46 26.70
CA ASN A 46 -4.72 -14.03 27.64
C ASN A 46 -6.11 -13.89 27.00
N VAL A 47 -6.18 -13.75 25.68
CA VAL A 47 -7.46 -13.61 24.96
C VAL A 47 -7.74 -14.85 24.13
N LEU A 48 -6.77 -15.31 23.34
CA LEU A 48 -6.94 -16.51 22.51
C LEU A 48 -6.64 -17.82 23.24
N SER A 49 -6.22 -17.75 24.50
CA SER A 49 -5.92 -18.90 25.36
C SER A 49 -4.89 -19.86 24.75
N VAL A 50 -3.93 -19.32 23.99
CA VAL A 50 -2.81 -20.09 23.43
C VAL A 50 -1.83 -20.42 24.57
N PRO A 51 -1.55 -21.70 24.84
CA PRO A 51 -0.58 -22.10 25.84
C PRO A 51 0.83 -21.57 25.53
N LYS A 52 1.57 -21.12 26.55
CA LYS A 52 2.89 -20.50 26.34
C LYS A 52 3.93 -21.47 25.78
N ASP A 53 3.81 -22.74 26.12
CA ASP A 53 4.70 -23.83 25.73
C ASP A 53 4.65 -24.17 24.24
N VAL A 54 3.59 -23.76 23.54
CA VAL A 54 3.48 -23.92 22.08
C VAL A 54 3.81 -22.65 21.28
N ILE A 55 4.12 -21.54 21.97
CA ILE A 55 4.52 -20.27 21.35
C ILE A 55 6.04 -20.20 21.30
N VAL A 56 6.59 -19.90 20.12
CA VAL A 56 8.01 -19.60 19.97
C VAL A 56 8.18 -18.23 19.33
N VAL A 57 9.14 -17.46 19.84
CA VAL A 57 9.38 -16.06 19.46
C VAL A 57 10.76 -15.94 18.80
N GLU A 58 10.87 -15.19 17.71
CA GLU A 58 12.07 -15.05 16.87
C GLU A 58 12.54 -16.39 16.27
N GLN A 59 11.59 -17.16 15.74
CA GLN A 59 11.80 -18.53 15.30
C GLN A 59 12.48 -18.57 13.93
N HIS A 60 13.73 -19.05 13.91
CA HIS A 60 14.46 -19.24 12.66
C HIS A 60 13.87 -20.38 11.84
N LEU A 61 13.59 -20.14 10.55
CA LEU A 61 12.87 -21.10 9.72
C LEU A 61 13.69 -22.37 9.42
N SER A 62 15.01 -22.36 9.61
CA SER A 62 15.85 -23.56 9.50
C SER A 62 15.51 -24.67 10.48
N HIS A 63 14.81 -24.36 11.58
CA HIS A 63 14.32 -25.40 12.50
C HIS A 63 13.24 -26.29 11.87
N TYR A 64 12.65 -25.85 10.76
CA TYR A 64 11.72 -26.63 9.94
C TYR A 64 12.39 -27.25 8.72
N GLY A 65 13.73 -27.35 8.69
CA GLY A 65 14.49 -27.95 7.59
C GLY A 65 14.72 -27.03 6.39
N ILE A 66 14.42 -25.73 6.53
CA ILE A 66 14.44 -24.75 5.43
C ILE A 66 15.80 -24.05 5.39
N LYS A 67 16.47 -24.10 4.24
CA LYS A 67 17.77 -23.44 4.05
C LYS A 67 17.61 -21.93 3.85
N THR A 68 17.41 -21.20 4.93
CA THR A 68 17.26 -19.74 4.93
C THR A 68 17.69 -19.14 6.27
N ASN A 69 18.10 -17.87 6.25
CA ASN A 69 18.40 -17.09 7.46
C ASN A 69 17.17 -16.30 7.98
N LYS A 70 16.01 -16.49 7.35
CA LYS A 70 14.75 -15.83 7.70
C LYS A 70 14.25 -16.28 9.07
N ARG A 71 13.56 -15.38 9.78
CA ARG A 71 12.92 -15.62 11.07
C ARG A 71 11.48 -15.14 11.01
N ALA A 72 10.59 -15.91 11.61
CA ALA A 72 9.23 -15.48 11.92
C ALA A 72 9.21 -14.87 13.32
N ASP A 73 8.46 -13.79 13.51
CA ASP A 73 8.40 -13.11 14.82
C ASP A 73 7.79 -13.99 15.90
N ILE A 74 6.67 -14.64 15.60
CA ILE A 74 6.04 -15.61 16.49
C ILE A 74 5.50 -16.78 15.67
N VAL A 75 5.73 -18.00 16.14
CA VAL A 75 5.10 -19.22 15.61
C VAL A 75 4.33 -19.92 16.73
N ILE A 76 3.08 -20.27 16.47
CA ILE A 76 2.27 -21.13 17.33
C ILE A 76 2.32 -22.53 16.76
N HIS A 77 2.49 -23.51 17.63
CA HIS A 77 2.47 -24.91 17.25
C HIS A 77 1.24 -25.65 17.81
N LYS A 78 0.93 -26.78 17.19
CA LYS A 78 -0.03 -27.78 17.67
C LYS A 78 0.65 -29.15 17.73
N PRO A 79 0.30 -30.01 18.68
CA PRO A 79 0.59 -31.44 18.55
C PRO A 79 -0.29 -32.02 17.43
N ASP A 80 0.30 -32.85 16.57
CA ASP A 80 -0.46 -33.69 15.66
C ASP A 80 -1.02 -34.94 16.36
N LYS A 81 -1.63 -35.85 15.59
CA LYS A 81 -2.26 -37.08 16.12
C LYS A 81 -1.24 -38.03 16.78
N ASP A 82 0.01 -37.94 16.39
CA ASP A 82 1.12 -38.77 16.87
C ASP A 82 1.95 -38.04 17.95
N GLY A 83 1.55 -36.81 18.30
CA GLY A 83 2.19 -35.98 19.32
C GLY A 83 3.38 -35.15 18.81
N PHE A 84 3.66 -35.13 17.50
CA PHE A 84 4.69 -34.26 16.95
C PHE A 84 4.20 -32.82 16.88
N ILE A 85 5.08 -31.90 17.20
CA ILE A 85 4.78 -30.47 17.24
C ILE A 85 4.92 -29.89 15.82
N GLN A 86 3.82 -29.37 15.28
CA GLN A 86 3.75 -28.79 13.95
C GLN A 86 3.30 -27.33 14.02
N PRO A 87 3.78 -26.42 13.16
CA PRO A 87 3.26 -25.07 13.07
C PRO A 87 1.76 -25.06 12.76
N ILE A 88 1.00 -24.19 13.42
CA ILE A 88 -0.40 -23.90 13.09
C ILE A 88 -0.61 -22.44 12.74
N ALA A 89 0.17 -21.52 13.32
CA ALA A 89 0.05 -20.10 12.98
C ALA A 89 1.39 -19.37 12.96
N VAL A 90 1.52 -18.39 12.06
CA VAL A 90 2.59 -17.39 12.05
C VAL A 90 2.02 -16.02 12.37
N ILE A 91 2.69 -15.27 13.23
CA ILE A 91 2.35 -13.88 13.50
C ILE A 91 3.56 -13.02 13.15
N GLU A 92 3.34 -12.00 12.31
CA GLU A 92 4.32 -10.99 11.93
C GLU A 92 3.95 -9.65 12.57
N CYS A 93 4.92 -9.02 13.23
CA CYS A 93 4.75 -7.78 13.97
C CYS A 93 5.54 -6.65 13.32
N LYS A 94 4.89 -5.51 13.06
CA LYS A 94 5.55 -4.28 12.62
C LYS A 94 5.50 -3.22 13.73
N THR A 95 6.34 -2.20 13.62
CA THR A 95 6.27 -1.03 14.50
C THR A 95 4.96 -0.25 14.28
N PRO A 96 4.39 0.42 15.30
CA PRO A 96 3.07 1.07 15.20
C PRO A 96 2.92 2.11 14.09
N ASP A 97 4.02 2.75 13.69
CA ASP A 97 4.09 3.78 12.65
C ASP A 97 4.25 3.22 11.24
N VAL A 98 4.40 1.90 11.09
CA VAL A 98 4.51 1.24 9.78
C VAL A 98 3.15 0.67 9.36
N PRO A 99 2.61 1.10 8.21
CA PRO A 99 1.40 0.52 7.64
C PRO A 99 1.56 -0.96 7.27
N LEU A 100 0.47 -1.70 7.36
CA LEU A 100 0.41 -3.12 6.98
C LEU A 100 0.07 -3.25 5.49
N ASP A 101 1.09 -3.21 4.64
CA ASP A 101 0.94 -3.25 3.18
C ASP A 101 0.99 -4.68 2.59
N LEU A 102 0.78 -4.78 1.27
CA LEU A 102 0.88 -6.05 0.56
C LEU A 102 2.26 -6.71 0.71
N ASN A 103 3.35 -5.94 0.78
CA ASN A 103 4.69 -6.52 0.93
C ASN A 103 4.87 -7.22 2.29
N ALA A 104 4.38 -6.59 3.37
CA ALA A 104 4.37 -7.18 4.70
C ALA A 104 3.50 -8.45 4.75
N ARG A 105 2.35 -8.44 4.06
CA ARG A 105 1.50 -9.62 3.89
C ARG A 105 2.22 -10.74 3.15
N GLU A 106 2.79 -10.48 1.97
CA GLU A 106 3.50 -11.48 1.16
C GLU A 106 4.71 -12.06 1.90
N GLN A 107 5.43 -11.23 2.67
CA GLN A 107 6.52 -11.70 3.53
C GLN A 107 6.03 -12.74 4.55
N MET A 108 4.94 -12.42 5.27
CA MET A 108 4.33 -13.31 6.25
C MET A 108 3.79 -14.58 5.59
N LEU A 109 3.06 -14.48 4.47
CA LEU A 109 2.51 -15.64 3.76
C LEU A 109 3.62 -16.57 3.24
N THR A 110 4.72 -16.01 2.73
CA THR A 110 5.91 -16.79 2.36
C THR A 110 6.41 -17.63 3.54
N TYR A 111 6.43 -17.07 4.76
CA TYR A 111 6.85 -17.84 5.95
C TYR A 111 5.85 -18.95 6.26
N CYS A 112 4.55 -18.67 6.13
CA CYS A 112 3.49 -19.64 6.37
C CYS A 112 3.60 -20.81 5.40
N ASP A 113 3.77 -20.56 4.09
CA ASP A 113 3.95 -21.59 3.08
C ASP A 113 5.16 -22.47 3.36
N LEU A 114 6.30 -21.81 3.66
CA LEU A 114 7.57 -22.46 3.96
C LEU A 114 7.45 -23.46 5.12
N ILE A 115 6.72 -23.12 6.17
CA ILE A 115 6.56 -23.98 7.37
C ILE A 115 5.22 -24.71 7.43
N SER A 116 4.39 -24.58 6.38
CA SER A 116 3.04 -25.15 6.28
C SER A 116 2.10 -24.74 7.42
N ALA A 117 2.10 -23.46 7.80
CA ALA A 117 1.19 -22.93 8.83
C ALA A 117 -0.20 -22.63 8.27
N ASP A 118 -1.25 -23.10 8.94
CA ASP A 118 -2.64 -22.94 8.51
C ASP A 118 -3.17 -21.51 8.68
N PHE A 119 -2.78 -20.83 9.75
CA PHE A 119 -3.27 -19.50 10.11
C PHE A 119 -2.15 -18.46 10.06
N ALA A 120 -2.52 -17.21 9.83
CA ALA A 120 -1.56 -16.11 9.86
C ALA A 120 -2.16 -14.84 10.47
N MET A 121 -1.34 -14.02 11.10
CA MET A 121 -1.73 -12.69 11.57
C MET A 121 -0.62 -11.67 11.33
N LEU A 122 -0.95 -10.56 10.70
CA LEU A 122 -0.06 -9.41 10.53
C LEU A 122 -0.58 -8.27 11.42
N THR A 123 0.27 -7.64 12.22
CA THR A 123 -0.14 -6.54 13.11
C THR A 123 0.93 -5.48 13.31
N ASN A 124 0.52 -4.23 13.50
CA ASN A 124 1.38 -3.14 14.01
C ASN A 124 0.94 -2.66 15.41
N GLY A 125 0.07 -3.40 16.08
CA GLY A 125 -0.49 -3.05 17.40
C GLY A 125 -1.66 -2.07 17.36
N VAL A 126 -1.91 -1.43 16.21
CA VAL A 126 -3.08 -0.57 15.96
C VAL A 126 -4.08 -1.30 15.07
N GLU A 127 -3.58 -1.83 13.96
CA GLU A 127 -4.29 -2.62 12.97
C GLU A 127 -3.85 -4.08 13.03
N GLU A 128 -4.72 -4.97 12.57
CA GLU A 128 -4.40 -6.38 12.40
C GLU A 128 -5.18 -6.97 11.22
N TYR A 129 -4.52 -7.85 10.48
CA TYR A 129 -5.12 -8.64 9.40
C TYR A 129 -4.83 -10.11 9.65
N CYS A 130 -5.86 -10.94 9.58
CA CYS A 130 -5.76 -12.37 9.87
C CYS A 130 -6.14 -13.18 8.63
N TYR A 131 -5.47 -14.32 8.47
CA TYR A 131 -5.66 -15.16 7.30
C TYR A 131 -5.74 -16.64 7.66
N ARG A 132 -6.41 -17.42 6.81
CA ARG A 132 -6.48 -18.88 6.88
C ARG A 132 -6.20 -19.47 5.51
N TYR A 133 -5.31 -20.45 5.45
CA TYR A 133 -5.04 -21.22 4.23
C TYR A 133 -6.27 -22.02 3.81
N ASN A 134 -6.72 -21.84 2.58
CA ASN A 134 -7.78 -22.65 1.99
C ASN A 134 -7.16 -23.68 1.04
N GLN A 135 -7.24 -24.96 1.42
CA GLN A 135 -6.68 -26.07 0.65
C GLN A 135 -7.31 -26.24 -0.73
N SER A 136 -8.57 -25.83 -0.91
CA SER A 136 -9.28 -25.98 -2.19
C SER A 136 -8.83 -24.96 -3.24
N THR A 137 -8.47 -23.75 -2.79
CA THR A 137 -7.99 -22.68 -3.67
C THR A 137 -6.47 -22.60 -3.72
N GLY A 138 -5.79 -23.20 -2.74
CA GLY A 138 -4.35 -23.13 -2.56
C GLY A 138 -3.86 -21.75 -2.08
N ASN A 139 -4.76 -20.92 -1.55
CA ASN A 139 -4.47 -19.53 -1.17
C ASN A 139 -4.92 -19.23 0.26
N TYR A 140 -4.36 -18.17 0.85
CA TYR A 140 -4.82 -17.64 2.13
C TYR A 140 -5.99 -16.67 1.94
N GLU A 141 -7.07 -16.93 2.67
CA GLU A 141 -8.29 -16.11 2.70
C GLU A 141 -8.31 -15.24 3.95
N ASP A 142 -8.86 -14.03 3.83
CA ASP A 142 -9.06 -13.13 4.96
C ASP A 142 -10.08 -13.70 5.95
N ILE A 143 -9.73 -13.68 7.22
CA ILE A 143 -10.63 -14.04 8.34
C ILE A 143 -10.77 -12.85 9.28
N VAL A 144 -11.93 -12.74 9.93
CA VAL A 144 -12.27 -11.57 10.77
C VAL A 144 -11.23 -11.34 11.87
N LYS A 145 -10.72 -12.43 12.46
CA LYS A 145 -9.69 -12.43 13.50
C LYS A 145 -9.10 -13.82 13.63
N LEU A 146 -7.94 -13.92 14.26
CA LEU A 146 -7.38 -15.20 14.65
C LEU A 146 -8.32 -15.88 15.68
N PRO A 147 -8.73 -17.16 15.46
CA PRO A 147 -9.65 -17.82 16.38
C PRO A 147 -8.98 -18.16 17.71
N VAL A 148 -9.77 -18.50 18.74
CA VAL A 148 -9.19 -19.02 19.99
C VAL A 148 -8.47 -20.35 19.73
N PHE A 149 -7.51 -20.73 20.57
CA PHE A 149 -6.64 -21.88 20.30
C PHE A 149 -7.40 -23.18 20.04
N THR A 150 -8.48 -23.46 20.78
CA THR A 150 -9.33 -24.64 20.57
C THR A 150 -10.03 -24.64 19.21
N ASP A 151 -10.37 -23.46 18.71
CA ASP A 151 -11.00 -23.29 17.40
C ASP A 151 -9.96 -23.37 16.29
N MET A 152 -8.73 -22.86 16.48
CA MET A 152 -7.61 -23.14 15.57
C MET A 152 -7.40 -24.66 15.41
N LEU A 153 -7.38 -25.41 16.52
CA LEU A 153 -7.18 -26.87 16.51
C LEU A 153 -8.31 -27.64 15.83
N SER A 154 -9.53 -27.11 15.85
CA SER A 154 -10.71 -27.73 15.23
C SER A 154 -11.11 -27.08 13.90
N ASP A 155 -10.23 -26.24 13.35
CA ASP A 155 -10.39 -25.52 12.10
C ASP A 155 -11.69 -24.71 11.99
N LYS A 156 -12.02 -23.99 13.07
CA LYS A 156 -13.18 -23.09 13.14
C LYS A 156 -12.73 -21.65 13.06
N TYR A 157 -13.28 -20.93 12.10
CA TYR A 157 -12.97 -19.53 11.86
C TYR A 157 -14.16 -18.85 11.16
N GLU A 158 -14.13 -17.52 11.16
CA GLU A 158 -15.11 -16.67 10.49
C GLU A 158 -14.41 -15.97 9.33
N LEU A 159 -14.86 -16.23 8.10
CA LEU A 159 -14.37 -15.54 6.92
C LEU A 159 -14.69 -14.05 7.01
N TYR A 160 -13.74 -13.22 6.61
CA TYR A 160 -13.98 -11.80 6.49
C TYR A 160 -14.84 -11.52 5.26
N ASP A 161 -16.01 -10.93 5.49
CA ASP A 161 -16.84 -10.37 4.42
C ASP A 161 -16.62 -8.85 4.39
N PRO A 162 -16.01 -8.29 3.33
CA PRO A 162 -15.82 -6.85 3.20
C PRO A 162 -17.15 -6.08 3.07
N GLY A 163 -18.26 -6.79 2.84
CA GLY A 163 -19.56 -6.20 2.57
C GLY A 163 -19.62 -5.49 1.23
N GLU A 164 -20.68 -4.72 1.01
CA GLU A 164 -20.81 -3.89 -0.18
C GLU A 164 -20.01 -2.61 -0.05
N LEU A 165 -19.35 -2.21 -1.14
CA LEU A 165 -18.73 -0.90 -1.22
C LEU A 165 -19.77 0.20 -0.96
N PRO A 166 -19.50 1.16 -0.05
CA PRO A 166 -20.42 2.25 0.18
C PRO A 166 -20.69 3.03 -1.12
N PRO A 167 -21.87 3.64 -1.26
CA PRO A 167 -22.13 4.53 -2.38
C PRO A 167 -21.16 5.71 -2.32
N ARG A 168 -20.70 6.16 -3.49
CA ARG A 168 -19.89 7.38 -3.59
C ARG A 168 -20.67 8.59 -3.10
N ILE A 169 -19.96 9.58 -2.57
CA ILE A 169 -20.55 10.85 -2.20
C ILE A 169 -21.19 11.48 -3.45
N PRO A 170 -22.46 11.92 -3.40
CA PRO A 170 -23.09 12.58 -4.54
C PRO A 170 -22.30 13.82 -5.00
N PHE A 171 -22.24 14.04 -6.31
CA PHE A 171 -21.38 15.06 -6.92
C PHE A 171 -21.59 16.46 -6.30
N GLU A 172 -22.85 16.84 -6.11
CA GLU A 172 -23.26 18.11 -5.53
C GLU A 172 -22.88 18.28 -4.04
N LYS A 173 -22.56 17.18 -3.36
CA LYS A 173 -22.15 17.16 -1.95
C LYS A 173 -20.64 17.10 -1.74
N LEU A 174 -19.85 16.82 -2.77
CA LEU A 174 -18.39 16.65 -2.65
C LEU A 174 -17.71 17.85 -1.99
N ALA A 175 -18.05 19.06 -2.42
CA ALA A 175 -17.46 20.29 -1.87
C ALA A 175 -17.83 20.53 -0.39
N ALA A 176 -19.03 20.13 0.04
CA ALA A 176 -19.45 20.22 1.42
C ALA A 176 -18.75 19.16 2.28
N PHE A 177 -18.72 17.92 1.80
CA PHE A 177 -18.02 16.82 2.46
C PHE A 177 -16.55 17.13 2.72
N ILE A 178 -15.81 17.58 1.70
CA ILE A 178 -14.38 17.89 1.85
C ILE A 178 -14.15 19.03 2.86
N LYS A 179 -15.07 20.01 2.94
CA LYS A 179 -14.95 21.08 3.96
C LYS A 179 -15.13 20.54 5.37
N GLU A 180 -16.10 19.66 5.57
CA GLU A 180 -16.39 19.06 6.87
C GLU A 180 -15.26 18.11 7.31
N ASP A 181 -14.84 17.22 6.41
CA ASP A 181 -13.70 16.32 6.60
C ASP A 181 -12.45 17.12 7.02
N ARG A 182 -12.06 18.15 6.25
CA ARG A 182 -10.90 19.00 6.59
C ARG A 182 -11.03 19.73 7.93
N ALA A 183 -12.24 20.11 8.33
CA ALA A 183 -12.49 20.77 9.60
C ALA A 183 -12.40 19.81 10.79
N SER A 184 -12.60 18.51 10.55
CA SER A 184 -12.52 17.45 11.56
C SER A 184 -11.10 16.91 11.78
N ARG A 185 -10.21 17.09 10.80
CA ARG A 185 -8.82 16.61 10.85
C ARG A 185 -7.95 17.48 11.77
N ASP A 186 -6.97 16.84 12.41
CA ASP A 186 -6.03 17.54 13.27
C ASP A 186 -5.17 18.57 12.49
N PRO A 187 -4.69 19.66 13.15
CA PRO A 187 -3.79 20.64 12.54
C PRO A 187 -2.51 20.06 11.93
N ASP A 188 -2.04 18.92 12.42
CA ASP A 188 -0.85 18.22 11.92
C ASP A 188 -1.19 16.96 11.11
N ASP A 189 -2.48 16.69 10.89
CA ASP A 189 -2.90 15.62 9.99
C ASP A 189 -2.71 16.08 8.54
N TYR A 190 -1.66 15.52 7.94
CA TYR A 190 -1.34 15.71 6.54
C TYR A 190 -2.05 14.71 5.63
N GLY A 191 -2.75 13.71 6.18
CA GLY A 191 -3.53 12.70 5.46
C GLY A 191 -2.71 11.80 4.54
N TYR A 192 -3.33 10.71 4.09
CA TYR A 192 -2.79 9.84 3.03
C TYR A 192 -3.46 10.06 1.67
N ASP A 193 -4.36 11.04 1.56
CA ASP A 193 -5.25 11.29 0.43
C ASP A 193 -5.10 12.71 -0.15
N ILE A 194 -6.02 13.63 0.16
CA ILE A 194 -6.08 15.00 -0.33
C ILE A 194 -5.58 15.93 0.77
N SER A 195 -4.56 16.74 0.47
CA SER A 195 -4.08 17.73 1.43
C SER A 195 -5.17 18.74 1.77
N LYS A 196 -5.34 19.05 3.07
CA LYS A 196 -6.24 20.12 3.52
C LYS A 196 -5.84 21.52 3.02
N LEU A 197 -4.58 21.68 2.65
CA LEU A 197 -4.03 22.94 2.14
C LEU A 197 -4.28 23.10 0.64
N THR A 198 -4.64 22.01 -0.07
CA THR A 198 -4.93 22.09 -1.50
C THR A 198 -6.17 22.95 -1.75
N PRO A 199 -6.11 23.94 -2.67
CA PRO A 199 -7.25 24.80 -2.99
C PRO A 199 -8.50 24.00 -3.38
N MET A 200 -9.68 24.44 -2.91
CA MET A 200 -10.94 23.68 -3.09
C MET A 200 -11.31 23.42 -4.55
N ASN A 201 -10.98 24.33 -5.46
CA ASN A 201 -11.20 24.17 -6.90
C ASN A 201 -10.35 23.04 -7.52
N ILE A 202 -9.25 22.64 -6.87
CA ILE A 202 -8.42 21.48 -7.24
C ILE A 202 -8.82 20.25 -6.41
N ALA A 203 -9.05 20.43 -5.11
CA ALA A 203 -9.35 19.34 -4.18
C ALA A 203 -10.62 18.58 -4.56
N VAL A 204 -11.70 19.28 -4.91
CA VAL A 204 -12.98 18.66 -5.29
C VAL A 204 -12.83 17.70 -6.48
N PRO A 205 -12.31 18.12 -7.64
CA PRO A 205 -12.17 17.21 -8.77
C PRO A 205 -11.11 16.11 -8.56
N VAL A 206 -10.03 16.37 -7.81
CA VAL A 206 -9.04 15.33 -7.51
C VAL A 206 -9.63 14.27 -6.55
N PHE A 207 -10.41 14.69 -5.55
CA PHE A 207 -11.15 13.78 -4.68
C PHE A 207 -12.19 12.97 -5.47
N ASN A 208 -12.93 13.61 -6.39
CA ASN A 208 -13.86 12.94 -7.30
C ASN A 208 -13.15 11.86 -8.16
N LEU A 209 -11.96 12.18 -8.67
CA LEU A 209 -11.15 11.21 -9.42
C LEU A 209 -10.68 10.07 -8.51
N TRP A 210 -10.23 10.38 -7.29
CA TRP A 210 -9.77 9.39 -6.31
C TRP A 210 -10.87 8.41 -5.93
N GLU A 211 -12.05 8.89 -5.50
CA GLU A 211 -13.19 8.00 -5.23
C GLU A 211 -13.59 7.19 -6.47
N GLY A 212 -13.47 7.76 -7.67
CA GLY A 212 -13.71 7.04 -8.93
C GLY A 212 -12.72 5.90 -9.18
N LEU A 213 -11.44 6.10 -8.84
CA LEU A 213 -10.42 5.05 -8.87
C LEU A 213 -10.72 3.93 -7.86
N LEU A 214 -11.24 4.28 -6.69
CA LEU A 214 -11.57 3.32 -5.63
C LEU A 214 -12.87 2.55 -5.87
N ASP A 215 -13.74 3.03 -6.75
CA ASP A 215 -15.00 2.35 -7.07
C ASP A 215 -14.77 1.16 -8.01
N THR A 216 -14.73 -0.06 -7.47
CA THR A 216 -14.53 -1.29 -8.26
C THR A 216 -15.78 -1.78 -8.99
N ARG A 217 -16.94 -1.14 -8.77
CA ARG A 217 -18.19 -1.48 -9.48
C ARG A 217 -18.13 -1.09 -10.95
N ILE A 218 -17.34 -0.05 -11.27
CA ILE A 218 -17.09 0.38 -12.64
C ILE A 218 -15.63 0.07 -12.97
N LYS A 219 -15.43 -0.75 -13.99
CA LYS A 219 -14.10 -1.09 -14.51
C LYS A 219 -13.80 -0.30 -15.78
N MET A 220 -12.53 0.04 -15.96
CA MET A 220 -12.03 0.51 -17.26
C MET A 220 -12.14 -0.63 -18.28
N PRO A 221 -12.65 -0.38 -19.50
CA PRO A 221 -12.77 -1.42 -20.53
C PRO A 221 -11.41 -2.02 -20.88
N VAL A 222 -11.32 -3.35 -20.99
CA VAL A 222 -10.11 -4.02 -21.49
C VAL A 222 -9.91 -3.73 -22.98
N GLY A 223 -8.67 -3.67 -23.43
CA GLY A 223 -8.36 -3.42 -24.84
C GLY A 223 -7.04 -2.70 -25.10
N ASN A 224 -6.77 -2.44 -26.38
CA ASN A 224 -5.56 -1.76 -26.82
C ASN A 224 -5.72 -0.23 -26.73
N TYR A 225 -4.80 0.42 -26.02
CA TYR A 225 -4.76 1.87 -25.79
C TYR A 225 -3.53 2.56 -26.38
N GLY A 226 -2.93 1.95 -27.41
CA GLY A 226 -1.77 2.47 -28.13
C GLY A 226 -0.47 1.87 -27.61
N LEU A 227 0.14 2.47 -26.59
CA LEU A 227 1.43 2.00 -26.05
C LEU A 227 1.33 0.71 -25.22
N PHE A 228 0.12 0.37 -24.78
CA PHE A 228 -0.14 -0.81 -23.97
C PHE A 228 -1.51 -1.40 -24.30
N GLU A 229 -1.67 -2.68 -23.99
CA GLU A 229 -2.96 -3.36 -23.95
C GLU A 229 -3.37 -3.55 -22.48
N LEU A 230 -4.56 -3.08 -22.10
CA LEU A 230 -5.12 -3.36 -20.79
C LEU A 230 -5.71 -4.77 -20.81
N LEU A 231 -5.07 -5.70 -20.10
CA LEU A 231 -5.55 -7.07 -19.96
C LEU A 231 -6.66 -7.15 -18.91
N GLU A 232 -6.49 -6.43 -17.81
CA GLU A 232 -7.46 -6.39 -16.72
C GLU A 232 -7.39 -5.09 -15.94
N ASP A 233 -8.55 -4.48 -15.69
CA ASP A 233 -8.71 -3.59 -14.54
C ASP A 233 -8.82 -4.45 -13.27
N TYR A 234 -7.68 -4.62 -12.59
CA TYR A 234 -7.48 -5.58 -11.50
C TYR A 234 -8.20 -5.18 -10.21
N GLY A 235 -8.55 -3.89 -10.06
CA GLY A 235 -9.19 -3.35 -8.86
C GLY A 235 -8.21 -2.66 -7.92
N VAL A 236 -8.57 -2.56 -6.64
CA VAL A 236 -7.81 -1.76 -5.65
C VAL A 236 -6.83 -2.65 -4.89
N ARG A 237 -5.58 -2.20 -4.81
CA ARG A 237 -4.50 -2.82 -4.01
C ARG A 237 -4.00 -1.83 -2.96
N MET A 238 -3.72 -2.31 -1.75
CA MET A 238 -3.06 -1.51 -0.70
C MET A 238 -1.54 -1.60 -0.87
N LEU A 239 -0.94 -0.51 -1.33
CA LEU A 239 0.46 -0.49 -1.75
C LEU A 239 1.25 0.54 -0.94
N SER A 240 2.54 0.25 -0.72
CA SER A 240 3.49 1.21 -0.17
C SER A 240 4.63 1.43 -1.15
N TYR A 241 4.83 2.68 -1.55
CA TYR A 241 5.90 3.08 -2.46
C TYR A 241 6.86 4.04 -1.79
N GLY A 242 8.14 3.70 -1.81
CA GLY A 242 9.21 4.62 -1.44
C GLY A 242 9.50 5.62 -2.56
N ASN A 243 10.04 6.78 -2.22
CA ASN A 243 10.77 7.62 -3.15
C ASN A 243 12.26 7.69 -2.79
N ALA A 244 13.10 8.14 -3.72
CA ALA A 244 14.54 8.28 -3.51
C ALA A 244 14.93 9.27 -2.39
N ALA A 245 13.99 10.10 -1.92
CA ALA A 245 14.18 11.03 -0.82
C ALA A 245 13.76 10.44 0.54
N GLY A 246 13.40 9.16 0.61
CA GLY A 246 13.03 8.45 1.84
C GLY A 246 11.57 8.61 2.28
N GLY A 247 10.73 9.29 1.50
CA GLY A 247 9.28 9.35 1.74
C GLY A 247 8.62 8.02 1.37
N LYS A 248 7.69 7.54 2.20
CA LYS A 248 6.83 6.38 1.93
C LYS A 248 5.40 6.83 1.70
N PHE A 249 4.81 6.40 0.60
CA PHE A 249 3.42 6.64 0.25
C PHE A 249 2.66 5.34 0.38
N PHE A 250 1.90 5.21 1.45
CA PHE A 250 0.98 4.10 1.65
C PHE A 250 -0.44 4.52 1.33
N GLY A 251 -1.18 3.67 0.65
CA GLY A 251 -2.60 3.91 0.41
C GLY A 251 -3.20 2.96 -0.61
N PRO A 252 -4.49 3.14 -0.91
CA PRO A 252 -5.17 2.39 -1.94
C PRO A 252 -4.79 2.92 -3.34
N TYR A 253 -4.43 2.02 -4.24
CA TYR A 253 -4.18 2.30 -5.65
C TYR A 253 -5.08 1.45 -6.53
N ARG A 254 -5.71 2.07 -7.53
CA ARG A 254 -6.37 1.33 -8.61
C ARG A 254 -5.31 0.76 -9.53
N SER A 255 -5.27 -0.56 -9.64
CA SER A 255 -4.21 -1.30 -10.33
C SER A 255 -4.72 -1.84 -11.67
N PHE A 256 -3.89 -1.66 -12.70
CA PHE A 256 -4.18 -2.06 -14.06
C PHE A 256 -3.12 -3.08 -14.49
N LEU A 257 -3.56 -4.26 -14.90
CA LEU A 257 -2.70 -5.29 -15.47
C LEU A 257 -2.53 -4.99 -16.96
N VAL A 258 -1.36 -4.50 -17.34
CA VAL A 258 -1.08 -4.05 -18.70
C VAL A 258 -0.07 -4.93 -19.37
N LYS A 259 -0.24 -5.15 -20.68
CA LYS A 259 0.73 -5.79 -21.55
C LYS A 259 1.46 -4.75 -22.37
N VAL A 260 2.78 -4.80 -22.34
CA VAL A 260 3.69 -3.94 -23.09
C VAL A 260 4.67 -4.84 -23.81
N ASN A 261 4.55 -4.93 -25.13
CA ASN A 261 5.24 -5.95 -25.94
C ASN A 261 4.96 -7.37 -25.40
N ASP A 262 6.00 -8.09 -24.98
CA ASP A 262 5.90 -9.44 -24.43
C ASP A 262 5.79 -9.46 -22.89
N ASN A 263 5.87 -8.30 -22.24
CA ASN A 263 5.85 -8.20 -20.78
C ASN A 263 4.44 -7.88 -20.28
N VAL A 264 4.09 -8.42 -19.12
CA VAL A 264 2.87 -8.09 -18.37
C VAL A 264 3.27 -7.51 -17.03
N GLU A 265 2.80 -6.31 -16.73
CA GLU A 265 3.23 -5.51 -15.59
C GLU A 265 2.03 -4.80 -14.95
N PHE A 266 2.18 -4.34 -13.71
CA PHE A 266 1.17 -3.49 -13.09
C PHE A 266 1.53 -2.02 -13.21
N TYR A 267 0.54 -1.23 -13.60
CA TYR A 267 0.54 0.21 -13.40
C TYR A 267 -0.61 0.57 -12.46
N SER A 268 -0.28 1.30 -11.40
CA SER A 268 -1.22 1.55 -10.30
C SER A 268 -1.36 3.05 -10.07
N ILE A 269 -2.59 3.56 -10.03
CA ILE A 269 -2.87 5.00 -9.84
C ILE A 269 -3.49 5.22 -8.47
N GLY A 270 -2.90 6.14 -7.71
CA GLY A 270 -3.36 6.53 -6.39
C GLY A 270 -3.30 8.04 -6.21
N VAL A 271 -3.97 8.52 -5.16
CA VAL A 271 -3.87 9.91 -4.72
C VAL A 271 -3.32 9.92 -3.32
N THR A 272 -2.37 10.82 -3.08
CA THR A 272 -1.66 10.92 -1.82
C THR A 272 -1.19 12.34 -1.57
N THR A 273 -0.74 12.63 -0.36
CA THR A 273 -0.14 13.91 -0.02
C THR A 273 1.34 13.94 -0.34
N TYR A 274 1.86 15.13 -0.63
CA TYR A 274 3.23 15.34 -1.02
C TYR A 274 3.77 16.61 -0.35
N CYS A 275 4.91 16.49 0.30
CA CYS A 275 5.68 17.63 0.78
C CYS A 275 7.16 17.44 0.43
N LYS A 276 7.90 18.54 0.43
CA LYS A 276 9.37 18.47 0.33
C LYS A 276 9.92 18.36 1.74
N SER A 277 10.98 17.57 1.91
CA SER A 277 11.70 17.50 3.21
C SER A 277 12.21 18.86 3.68
N THR A 278 12.49 19.78 2.75
CA THR A 278 12.92 21.17 3.05
C THR A 278 11.78 22.11 3.45
N SER A 279 10.53 21.68 3.26
CA SER A 279 9.33 22.49 3.47
C SER A 279 8.16 21.58 3.89
N PRO A 280 8.30 20.87 5.03
CA PRO A 280 7.32 19.88 5.48
C PRO A 280 5.93 20.46 5.76
N GLU A 281 5.84 21.76 6.08
CA GLU A 281 4.60 22.50 6.27
C GLU A 281 3.82 22.74 4.97
N ASN A 282 4.49 22.64 3.82
CA ASN A 282 3.92 22.90 2.51
C ASN A 282 3.41 21.60 1.86
N VAL A 283 2.34 21.06 2.42
CA VAL A 283 1.74 19.80 1.98
C VAL A 283 0.75 20.01 0.85
N LYS A 284 0.96 19.31 -0.25
CA LYS A 284 0.17 19.36 -1.49
C LYS A 284 -0.49 18.02 -1.76
N THR A 285 -1.42 17.98 -2.70
CA THR A 285 -2.02 16.75 -3.21
C THR A 285 -1.23 16.27 -4.43
N CYS A 286 -1.02 14.96 -4.55
CA CYS A 286 -0.30 14.33 -5.64
C CYS A 286 -1.11 13.15 -6.20
N ILE A 287 -1.24 13.11 -7.52
CA ILE A 287 -1.69 11.92 -8.25
C ILE A 287 -0.43 11.15 -8.62
N ALA A 288 -0.29 9.95 -8.09
CA ALA A 288 0.86 9.09 -8.31
C ALA A 288 0.51 7.95 -9.26
N VAL A 289 1.41 7.65 -10.19
CA VAL A 289 1.40 6.42 -10.98
C VAL A 289 2.61 5.61 -10.59
N ALA A 290 2.34 4.45 -10.01
CA ALA A 290 3.34 3.45 -9.69
C ALA A 290 3.48 2.44 -10.82
N HIS A 291 4.68 1.91 -10.97
CA HIS A 291 5.02 0.80 -11.85
C HIS A 291 5.59 -0.31 -10.97
N ASP A 292 4.95 -1.48 -11.03
CA ASP A 292 5.44 -2.70 -10.38
C ASP A 292 5.95 -3.66 -11.47
N ASP A 293 7.26 -3.92 -11.47
CA ASP A 293 7.87 -5.02 -12.22
C ASP A 293 8.43 -6.09 -11.26
N GLU A 294 9.01 -7.17 -11.78
CA GLU A 294 9.58 -8.26 -10.96
C GLU A 294 10.67 -7.77 -9.97
N LYS A 295 11.35 -6.67 -10.29
CA LYS A 295 12.57 -6.24 -9.61
C LYS A 295 12.31 -5.10 -8.64
N GLU A 296 11.50 -4.11 -9.02
CA GLU A 296 11.29 -2.89 -8.27
C GLU A 296 9.85 -2.35 -8.40
N SER A 297 9.31 -1.90 -7.28
CA SER A 297 8.04 -1.17 -7.19
C SER A 297 8.32 0.29 -6.85
N HIS A 298 7.94 1.23 -7.73
CA HIS A 298 8.24 2.65 -7.51
C HIS A 298 7.28 3.61 -8.24
N HIS A 299 7.26 4.88 -7.81
CA HIS A 299 6.51 5.93 -8.52
C HIS A 299 7.21 6.33 -9.84
N ALA A 300 6.66 5.87 -10.96
CA ALA A 300 7.06 6.28 -12.30
C ALA A 300 6.65 7.74 -12.61
N LEU A 301 5.49 8.17 -12.08
CA LEU A 301 4.99 9.54 -12.18
C LEU A 301 4.46 10.04 -10.84
N GLN A 302 4.85 11.28 -10.50
CA GLN A 302 4.24 12.06 -9.43
C GLN A 302 3.77 13.37 -10.03
N LEU A 303 2.45 13.53 -10.15
CA LEU A 303 1.79 14.74 -10.63
C LEU A 303 1.29 15.49 -9.40
N VAL A 304 2.05 16.49 -8.94
CA VAL A 304 1.63 17.36 -7.84
C VAL A 304 0.48 18.24 -8.35
N ALA A 305 -0.74 17.95 -7.90
CA ALA A 305 -1.96 18.49 -8.47
C ALA A 305 -2.00 20.02 -8.34
N ASP A 306 -1.64 20.53 -7.17
CA ASP A 306 -1.58 21.96 -6.84
C ASP A 306 -0.68 22.77 -7.80
N ASP A 307 0.36 22.15 -8.36
CA ASP A 307 1.33 22.80 -9.24
C ASP A 307 1.03 22.61 -10.72
N ASN A 308 0.19 21.63 -11.07
CA ASN A 308 0.07 21.13 -12.43
C ASN A 308 -1.35 21.10 -12.99
N LEU A 309 -2.39 21.27 -12.16
CA LEU A 309 -3.77 21.42 -12.64
C LEU A 309 -4.07 22.88 -12.94
N VAL A 310 -4.77 23.12 -14.04
CA VAL A 310 -5.29 24.44 -14.40
C VAL A 310 -6.81 24.37 -14.45
N VAL A 311 -7.47 25.08 -13.55
CA VAL A 311 -8.92 25.08 -13.43
C VAL A 311 -9.49 26.35 -14.08
N ARG A 312 -10.38 26.19 -15.06
CA ARG A 312 -11.07 27.29 -15.77
C ARG A 312 -12.58 27.02 -15.79
N GLY A 313 -13.33 27.69 -14.92
CA GLY A 313 -14.73 27.33 -14.68
C GLY A 313 -14.82 25.88 -14.18
N ASN A 314 -15.54 25.04 -14.92
CA ASN A 314 -15.65 23.61 -14.61
C ASN A 314 -14.60 22.75 -15.33
N THR A 315 -13.79 23.32 -16.22
CA THR A 315 -12.76 22.55 -16.94
C THR A 315 -11.51 22.44 -16.09
N ILE A 316 -10.97 21.22 -15.93
CA ILE A 316 -9.71 20.95 -15.25
C ILE A 316 -8.76 20.34 -16.25
N ASP A 317 -7.73 21.10 -16.61
CA ASP A 317 -6.64 20.61 -17.45
C ASP A 317 -5.52 20.03 -16.59
N PHE A 318 -5.06 18.84 -16.95
CA PHE A 318 -3.98 18.11 -16.27
C PHE A 318 -2.68 18.29 -17.06
N TYR A 319 -1.66 18.88 -16.43
CA TYR A 319 -0.32 18.97 -17.01
C TYR A 319 0.72 18.21 -16.20
N HIS A 320 1.94 18.14 -16.71
CA HIS A 320 3.14 17.84 -15.93
C HIS A 320 4.32 18.70 -16.40
N HIS A 321 5.11 19.21 -15.47
CA HIS A 321 6.27 20.07 -15.78
C HIS A 321 7.53 19.31 -16.22
N GLY A 322 7.51 17.98 -16.26
CA GLY A 322 8.62 17.17 -16.79
C GLY A 322 9.79 16.89 -15.85
N LYS A 323 9.79 17.38 -14.61
CA LYS A 323 10.91 17.11 -13.69
C LYS A 323 10.91 15.62 -13.36
N ILE A 324 12.10 15.07 -13.27
CA ILE A 324 12.32 13.63 -13.12
C ILE A 324 13.62 13.40 -12.35
N ALA A 325 13.60 12.46 -11.41
CA ALA A 325 14.77 11.97 -10.71
C ALA A 325 15.28 10.68 -11.37
N ILE A 326 16.60 10.51 -11.41
CA ILE A 326 17.29 9.34 -11.97
C ILE A 326 17.88 8.54 -10.80
N GLY A 327 17.00 7.94 -9.99
CA GLY A 327 17.38 7.28 -8.74
C GLY A 327 18.22 8.19 -7.84
N ASN A 328 19.34 7.66 -7.33
CA ASN A 328 20.30 8.41 -6.50
C ASN A 328 21.29 9.28 -7.31
N LEU A 329 21.18 9.30 -8.64
CA LEU A 329 22.06 10.07 -9.55
C LEU A 329 21.58 11.51 -9.77
N GLY A 330 20.61 11.97 -8.99
CA GLY A 330 20.04 13.32 -9.07
C GLY A 330 19.02 13.50 -10.20
N SER A 331 18.82 14.74 -10.64
CA SER A 331 17.80 15.10 -11.63
C SER A 331 18.17 14.68 -13.06
N GLY A 332 17.16 14.33 -13.85
CA GLY A 332 17.27 14.12 -15.31
C GLY A 332 17.07 15.41 -16.10
N LYS A 333 17.44 15.40 -17.38
CA LYS A 333 17.29 16.54 -18.29
C LYS A 333 15.88 16.56 -18.87
N ILE A 334 15.14 17.64 -18.62
CA ILE A 334 13.74 17.77 -19.06
C ILE A 334 13.64 17.77 -20.58
N ASP A 335 14.58 18.42 -21.29
CA ASP A 335 14.55 18.49 -22.75
C ASP A 335 14.79 17.12 -23.39
N GLU A 336 15.63 16.29 -22.78
CA GLU A 336 15.89 14.93 -23.23
C GLU A 336 14.67 14.03 -23.00
N LEU A 337 14.04 14.13 -21.82
CA LEU A 337 12.75 13.48 -21.57
C LEU A 337 11.69 13.93 -22.58
N ARG A 338 11.66 15.21 -22.93
CA ARG A 338 10.71 15.75 -23.91
C ARG A 338 10.95 15.15 -25.30
N SER A 339 12.20 15.01 -25.74
CA SER A 339 12.52 14.30 -26.98
C SER A 339 12.07 12.84 -26.94
N PHE A 340 12.33 12.13 -25.84
CA PHE A 340 11.87 10.75 -25.63
C PHE A 340 10.35 10.60 -25.80
N VAL A 341 9.59 11.54 -25.24
CA VAL A 341 8.13 11.58 -25.35
C VAL A 341 7.70 11.99 -26.75
N ALA A 342 8.33 12.98 -27.37
CA ALA A 342 7.99 13.42 -28.73
C ALA A 342 8.15 12.30 -29.76
N ASP A 343 9.16 11.44 -29.60
CA ASP A 343 9.42 10.33 -30.53
C ASP A 343 8.42 9.18 -30.39
N ARG A 344 7.84 8.98 -29.20
CA ARG A 344 6.99 7.81 -28.88
C ARG A 344 5.51 8.13 -28.74
N TYR A 345 5.19 9.30 -28.20
CA TYR A 345 3.84 9.69 -27.80
C TYR A 345 3.67 11.23 -27.87
N PRO A 346 3.81 11.83 -29.07
CA PRO A 346 3.87 13.28 -29.26
C PRO A 346 2.60 14.05 -28.87
N GLN A 347 1.44 13.37 -28.80
CA GLN A 347 0.14 14.02 -28.54
C GLN A 347 0.05 14.70 -27.18
N ILE A 348 0.90 14.33 -26.21
CA ILE A 348 0.93 14.99 -24.90
C ILE A 348 1.92 16.15 -24.85
N ILE A 349 2.67 16.45 -25.93
CA ILE A 349 3.58 17.60 -25.95
C ILE A 349 2.77 18.90 -26.06
N SER A 350 2.91 19.77 -25.06
CA SER A 350 2.24 21.07 -25.02
C SER A 350 3.22 22.17 -24.61
N GLY A 351 3.98 22.67 -25.58
CA GLY A 351 5.02 23.67 -25.36
C GLY A 351 6.10 23.14 -24.43
N ASN A 352 6.30 23.79 -23.28
CA ASN A 352 7.27 23.38 -22.28
C ASN A 352 6.72 22.39 -21.23
N LYS A 353 5.46 21.96 -21.35
CA LYS A 353 4.77 21.02 -20.46
C LYS A 353 4.28 19.79 -21.23
N PHE A 354 3.86 18.79 -20.47
CA PHE A 354 3.12 17.63 -20.98
C PHE A 354 1.64 17.80 -20.63
N TYR A 355 0.74 17.80 -21.60
CA TYR A 355 -0.71 17.87 -21.41
C TYR A 355 -1.30 16.46 -21.39
N LEU A 356 -1.88 16.07 -20.26
CA LEU A 356 -2.30 14.69 -19.99
C LEU A 356 -3.81 14.50 -20.19
N GLY A 357 -4.57 15.59 -20.31
CA GLY A 357 -6.00 15.53 -20.59
C GLY A 357 -6.77 16.64 -19.89
N SER A 358 -8.09 16.60 -20.05
CA SER A 358 -9.00 17.52 -19.39
C SER A 358 -10.24 16.78 -18.93
N LEU A 359 -10.76 17.18 -17.78
CA LEU A 359 -12.03 16.69 -17.25
C LEU A 359 -12.97 17.86 -17.02
N THR A 360 -14.28 17.62 -17.16
CA THR A 360 -15.31 18.60 -16.79
C THR A 360 -15.89 18.25 -15.43
N ASN A 361 -15.74 19.15 -14.46
CA ASN A 361 -16.27 19.02 -13.10
C ASN A 361 -17.78 19.28 -13.06
N ASP A 362 -18.57 18.36 -13.60
CA ASP A 362 -20.04 18.45 -13.64
C ASP A 362 -20.75 17.15 -13.25
N ARG A 363 -19.99 16.08 -12.98
CA ARG A 363 -20.50 14.75 -12.62
C ARG A 363 -19.46 13.96 -11.82
N LEU A 364 -19.89 12.82 -11.28
CA LEU A 364 -18.94 11.84 -10.74
C LEU A 364 -18.12 11.22 -11.87
N PHE A 365 -16.79 11.25 -11.73
CA PHE A 365 -15.88 10.64 -12.70
C PHE A 365 -15.91 9.12 -12.61
N ARG A 366 -16.11 8.45 -13.74
CA ARG A 366 -16.19 6.98 -13.81
C ARG A 366 -15.13 6.43 -14.75
N LEU A 367 -14.63 5.24 -14.43
CA LEU A 367 -13.58 4.54 -15.20
C LEU A 367 -14.03 4.10 -16.60
N ASN A 368 -15.31 4.25 -16.94
CA ASN A 368 -15.84 4.03 -18.28
C ASN A 368 -16.21 5.33 -19.02
N ASP A 369 -15.97 6.50 -18.44
CA ASP A 369 -16.14 7.79 -19.13
C ASP A 369 -14.95 8.03 -20.07
N LEU A 370 -15.20 8.50 -21.31
CA LEU A 370 -14.16 8.63 -22.34
C LEU A 370 -13.04 9.62 -21.98
N ASP A 371 -13.38 10.74 -21.34
CA ASP A 371 -12.42 11.75 -20.88
C ASP A 371 -11.56 11.24 -19.71
N VAL A 372 -12.15 10.48 -18.79
CA VAL A 372 -11.45 9.81 -17.68
C VAL A 372 -10.53 8.71 -18.21
N ILE A 373 -11.00 7.86 -19.12
CA ILE A 373 -10.19 6.85 -19.83
C ILE A 373 -9.00 7.53 -20.49
N HIS A 374 -9.23 8.61 -21.25
CA HIS A 374 -8.17 9.32 -21.94
C HIS A 374 -7.11 9.88 -20.97
N LEU A 375 -7.52 10.44 -19.83
CA LEU A 375 -6.59 10.88 -18.79
C LEU A 375 -5.77 9.71 -18.21
N ILE A 376 -6.41 8.60 -17.88
CA ILE A 376 -5.74 7.41 -17.33
C ILE A 376 -4.74 6.82 -18.33
N VAL A 377 -5.13 6.70 -19.60
CA VAL A 377 -4.25 6.22 -20.68
C VAL A 377 -3.03 7.12 -20.81
N ASN A 378 -3.20 8.44 -20.78
CA ASN A 378 -2.07 9.37 -20.88
C ASN A 378 -1.18 9.34 -19.62
N LEU A 379 -1.76 9.15 -18.43
CA LEU A 379 -1.00 9.00 -17.19
C LEU A 379 -0.11 7.74 -17.22
N ILE A 380 -0.66 6.59 -17.62
CA ILE A 380 0.07 5.32 -17.74
C ILE A 380 1.12 5.42 -18.86
N SER A 381 0.74 5.87 -20.06
CA SER A 381 1.64 6.02 -21.21
C SER A 381 2.83 6.93 -20.91
N TYR A 382 2.56 8.06 -20.26
CA TYR A 382 3.62 8.97 -19.85
C TYR A 382 4.50 8.38 -18.74
N ALA A 383 3.92 7.64 -17.78
CA ALA A 383 4.68 6.94 -16.75
C ALA A 383 5.64 5.89 -17.35
N MET A 384 5.18 5.10 -18.34
CA MET A 384 6.01 4.14 -19.07
C MET A 384 7.22 4.80 -19.74
N ILE A 385 7.00 5.87 -20.53
CA ILE A 385 8.09 6.57 -21.22
C ILE A 385 9.06 7.21 -20.21
N ARG A 386 8.55 7.72 -19.08
CA ARG A 386 9.39 8.24 -17.99
C ARG A 386 10.27 7.15 -17.38
N TYR A 387 9.75 5.94 -17.21
CA TYR A 387 10.53 4.80 -16.71
C TYR A 387 11.63 4.42 -17.71
N GLU A 388 11.30 4.27 -19.00
CA GLU A 388 12.28 4.00 -20.06
C GLU A 388 13.38 5.07 -20.10
N TYR A 389 13.02 6.35 -19.99
CA TYR A 389 13.98 7.44 -19.93
C TYR A 389 14.88 7.34 -18.70
N ARG A 390 14.36 6.96 -17.52
CA ARG A 390 15.17 6.77 -16.32
C ARG A 390 16.21 5.67 -16.53
N GLU A 391 15.80 4.54 -17.09
CA GLU A 391 16.71 3.42 -17.35
C GLU A 391 17.77 3.78 -18.40
N PHE A 392 17.37 4.50 -19.46
CA PHE A 392 18.30 5.06 -20.41
C PHE A 392 19.31 6.02 -19.75
N ALA A 393 18.83 6.97 -18.95
CA ALA A 393 19.69 7.96 -18.30
C ALA A 393 20.62 7.34 -17.24
N LYS A 394 20.19 6.29 -16.53
CA LYS A 394 21.03 5.52 -15.60
C LYS A 394 22.19 4.82 -16.32
N LYS A 395 21.97 4.34 -17.55
CA LYS A 395 23.02 3.66 -18.36
C LYS A 395 24.02 4.62 -19.00
N ASN A 396 23.64 5.89 -19.17
CA ASN A 396 24.45 6.91 -19.86
C ASN A 396 25.05 7.97 -18.91
N LYS A 397 24.97 7.76 -17.60
CA LYS A 397 25.69 8.52 -16.56
C LYS A 397 26.82 7.65 -16.01
#